data_AF-A0A2N9XYK0-F1
#
_entry.id   AF-A0A2N9XYK0-F1
#
_cell.length_a   1.000
_cell.length_b   1.000
_cell.length_c   1.000
_cell.angle_alpha   90.00
_cell.angle_beta   90.00
_cell.angle_gamma   90.00
#
_symmetry.space_group_name_H-M   'P 1'
#
loop_
_entity.id
_entity.type
_entity.pdbx_description
1 polymer ?
#
loop_
_entity_poly.entity_id
_entity_poly.type
_entity_poly.pdbx_seq_one_letter_code
_entity_poly.pdbx_strand_id
1 'polypeptide(L)'
;MSQHNMKKTKYCLYAHQSQRGTTIVEAIVAIFVLSFGVLALMLAQITAVNTSINAANQSEVTRAVQNYIEEMRSHPGLEIVERADANGTKIQYIAKVYSQYATNNTNTCSNKLNIHLVNAGLNSCTISPDGQITVRWGGQSLGNNDVNDEFSYSLTAGQS
;
A
#
# COMPACT_ATOMS: atom_id res chain seq x y z
N MET A 1 67.99 -4.58 75.76
CA MET A 1 67.91 -3.45 74.80
C MET A 1 67.65 -4.06 73.42
N SER A 2 66.39 -4.35 73.08
CA SER A 2 65.55 -3.54 72.16
C SER A 2 66.27 -3.13 70.87
N GLN A 3 65.92 -3.75 69.74
CA GLN A 3 65.33 -3.06 68.58
C GLN A 3 64.77 -4.12 67.61
N HIS A 4 63.44 -4.17 67.50
CA HIS A 4 62.71 -4.96 66.52
C HIS A 4 62.84 -4.29 65.14
N ASN A 5 63.46 -4.96 64.17
CA ASN A 5 63.47 -4.55 62.78
C ASN A 5 62.12 -4.88 62.13
N MET A 6 61.20 -3.92 62.13
CA MET A 6 59.91 -4.05 61.46
C MET A 6 60.09 -3.92 59.94
N LYS A 7 59.86 -5.03 59.22
CA LYS A 7 59.76 -5.06 57.75
C LYS A 7 58.62 -4.15 57.30
N LYS A 8 58.91 -3.11 56.52
CA LYS A 8 57.88 -2.30 55.83
C LYS A 8 57.28 -3.12 54.69
N THR A 9 56.23 -3.87 55.00
CA THR A 9 55.36 -4.49 53.99
C THR A 9 54.61 -3.39 53.26
N LYS A 10 54.80 -3.28 51.94
CA LYS A 10 54.03 -2.40 51.06
C LYS A 10 52.56 -2.81 51.11
N TYR A 11 51.72 -2.01 51.75
CA TYR A 11 50.29 -2.04 51.46
C TYR A 11 50.06 -1.14 50.26
N CYS A 12 50.02 -1.75 49.08
CA CYS A 12 49.38 -1.12 47.94
C CYS A 12 47.92 -0.96 48.36
N LEU A 13 47.54 0.25 48.77
CA LEU A 13 46.15 0.64 48.95
C LEU A 13 45.48 0.38 47.60
N TYR A 14 44.83 -0.77 47.51
CA TYR A 14 43.92 -1.08 46.42
C TYR A 14 42.94 0.08 46.43
N ALA A 15 43.02 0.96 45.44
CA ALA A 15 41.99 1.94 45.21
C ALA A 15 40.71 1.13 45.12
N HIS A 16 39.88 1.22 46.15
CA HIS A 16 38.52 0.74 46.07
C HIS A 16 37.85 1.73 45.12
N GLN A 17 38.14 1.58 43.81
CA GLN A 17 37.19 1.98 42.80
C GLN A 17 35.93 1.27 43.23
N SER A 18 34.98 2.05 43.73
CA SER A 18 33.60 1.62 43.86
C SER A 18 33.24 1.15 42.46
N GLN A 19 33.39 -0.15 42.23
CA GLN A 19 32.76 -0.83 41.13
C GLN A 19 31.30 -0.72 41.52
N ARG A 20 30.71 0.43 41.16
CA ARG A 20 29.29 0.64 41.16
C ARG A 20 28.78 -0.42 40.22
N GLY A 21 28.46 -1.59 40.77
CA GLY A 21 27.77 -2.61 40.04
C GLY A 21 26.59 -1.91 39.37
N THR A 22 26.36 -2.25 38.11
CA THR A 22 25.19 -1.88 37.30
C THR A 22 23.93 -2.46 37.95
N THR A 23 23.62 -1.99 39.16
CA THR A 23 22.88 -2.73 40.18
C THR A 23 21.39 -2.50 40.00
N ILE A 24 20.78 -3.36 39.19
CA ILE A 24 19.33 -3.63 39.08
C ILE A 24 18.47 -2.46 38.59
N VAL A 25 18.54 -1.26 39.17
CA VAL A 25 17.74 -0.10 38.77
C VAL A 25 18.04 0.30 37.32
N GLU A 26 19.31 0.32 36.92
CA GLU A 26 19.72 0.56 35.54
C GLU A 26 19.17 -0.51 34.58
N ALA A 27 19.20 -1.77 35.00
CA ALA A 27 18.64 -2.88 34.21
C ALA A 27 17.11 -2.78 34.09
N ILE A 28 16.41 -2.40 35.16
CA ILE A 28 14.95 -2.20 35.15
C ILE A 28 14.58 -1.02 34.23
N VAL A 29 15.29 0.09 34.33
CA VAL A 29 15.07 1.26 33.45
C VAL A 29 15.38 0.89 32.00
N ALA A 30 16.46 0.14 31.74
CA ALA A 30 16.79 -0.32 30.40
C ALA A 30 15.71 -1.25 29.82
N ILE A 31 15.20 -2.21 30.59
CA ILE A 31 14.11 -3.09 30.17
C ILE A 31 12.82 -2.31 29.93
N PHE A 32 12.52 -1.32 30.79
CA PHE A 32 11.36 -0.44 30.64
C PHE A 32 11.45 0.33 29.32
N VAL A 33 12.55 1.05 29.09
CA VAL A 33 12.77 1.82 27.85
C VAL A 33 12.78 0.92 26.62
N LEU A 34 13.43 -0.24 26.70
CA LEU A 34 13.48 -1.22 25.60
C LEU A 34 12.08 -1.70 25.25
N SER A 35 11.25 -1.99 26.25
CA SER A 35 9.87 -2.44 26.03
C SER A 35 9.08 -1.40 25.24
N PHE A 36 9.12 -0.12 25.62
CA PHE A 36 8.48 0.95 24.83
C PHE A 36 9.09 1.08 23.44
N GLY A 37 10.40 0.93 23.31
CA GLY A 37 11.09 0.95 22.01
C GLY A 37 10.59 -0.16 21.08
N VAL A 38 10.45 -1.39 21.58
CA VAL A 38 9.94 -2.53 20.80
C VAL A 38 8.48 -2.33 20.42
N LEU A 39 7.63 -1.81 21.31
CA LEU A 39 6.25 -1.46 20.98
C LEU A 39 6.18 -0.42 19.86
N ALA A 40 7.00 0.63 19.93
CA ALA A 40 7.07 1.66 18.90
C ALA A 40 7.53 1.09 17.55
N LEU A 41 8.53 0.21 17.56
CA LEU A 41 9.00 -0.47 16.34
C LEU A 41 7.92 -1.39 15.75
N MET A 42 7.18 -2.13 16.57
CA MET A 42 6.06 -2.95 16.10
C MET A 42 4.98 -2.10 15.42
N LEU A 43 4.62 -0.95 16.00
CA LEU A 43 3.66 -0.04 15.37
C LEU A 43 4.16 0.44 14.00
N ALA A 44 5.44 0.81 13.88
CA ALA A 44 6.03 1.21 12.61
C ALA A 44 6.05 0.06 11.58
N GLN A 45 6.23 -1.18 12.04
CA GLN A 45 6.18 -2.36 11.16
C GLN A 45 4.75 -2.63 10.67
N ILE A 46 3.74 -2.50 11.52
CA ILE A 46 2.33 -2.69 11.14
C ILE A 46 1.93 -1.69 10.05
N THR A 47 2.31 -0.41 10.20
CA THR A 47 2.00 0.61 9.20
C THR A 47 2.75 0.36 7.89
N ALA A 48 4.01 -0.06 7.94
CA ALA A 48 4.79 -0.41 6.76
C ALA A 48 4.23 -1.63 6.00
N VAL A 49 3.74 -2.64 6.71
CA VAL A 49 3.07 -3.79 6.08
C VAL A 49 1.79 -3.35 5.38
N ASN A 50 1.00 -2.47 6.01
CA ASN A 50 -0.24 -1.97 5.41
C ASN A 50 0.04 -1.21 4.10
N THR A 51 1.02 -0.29 4.11
CA THR A 51 1.37 0.45 2.88
C THR A 51 1.87 -0.48 1.77
N SER A 52 2.60 -1.54 2.12
CA SER A 52 3.04 -2.55 1.16
C SER A 52 1.86 -3.31 0.54
N ILE A 53 0.83 -3.65 1.33
CA ILE A 53 -0.38 -4.31 0.83
C ILE A 53 -1.14 -3.36 -0.11
N ASN A 54 -1.31 -2.10 0.27
CA ASN A 54 -2.01 -1.10 -0.54
C ASN A 54 -1.31 -0.92 -1.90
N ALA A 55 0.03 -0.86 -1.91
CA ALA A 55 0.82 -0.77 -3.14
C ALA A 55 0.70 -2.03 -4.02
N ALA A 56 0.64 -3.22 -3.41
CA ALA A 56 0.43 -4.48 -4.13
C ALA A 56 -0.96 -4.52 -4.77
N ASN A 57 -2.00 -4.15 -4.01
CA ASN A 57 -3.38 -4.04 -4.50
C ASN A 57 -3.50 -3.05 -5.67
N GLN A 58 -2.87 -1.88 -5.57
CA GLN A 58 -2.85 -0.89 -6.64
C GLN A 58 -2.15 -1.42 -7.90
N SER A 59 -1.03 -2.13 -7.72
CA SER A 59 -0.30 -2.74 -8.84
C SER A 59 -1.14 -3.82 -9.53
N GLU A 60 -1.86 -4.63 -8.75
CA GLU A 60 -2.75 -5.66 -9.26
C GLU A 60 -3.90 -5.07 -10.07
N VAL A 61 -4.60 -4.06 -9.54
CA VAL A 61 -5.68 -3.36 -10.26
C VAL A 61 -5.15 -2.71 -11.53
N THR A 62 -4.01 -2.01 -11.45
CA THR A 62 -3.39 -1.35 -12.61
C THR A 62 -3.07 -2.38 -13.70
N ARG A 63 -2.41 -3.48 -13.34
CA ARG A 63 -2.07 -4.56 -14.27
C ARG A 63 -3.32 -5.16 -14.92
N ALA A 64 -4.33 -5.48 -14.11
CA ALA A 64 -5.58 -6.08 -14.57
C ALA A 64 -6.33 -5.16 -15.56
N VAL A 65 -6.51 -3.89 -15.19
CA VAL A 65 -7.19 -2.88 -16.01
C VAL A 65 -6.43 -2.63 -17.32
N GLN A 66 -5.11 -2.49 -17.26
CA GLN A 66 -4.27 -2.28 -18.45
C GLN A 66 -4.37 -3.46 -19.41
N ASN A 67 -4.20 -4.69 -18.91
CA ASN A 67 -4.31 -5.89 -19.74
C ASN A 67 -5.67 -5.98 -20.43
N TYR A 68 -6.75 -5.70 -19.70
CA TYR A 68 -8.10 -5.76 -20.25
C TYR A 68 -8.38 -4.60 -21.22
N ILE A 69 -7.83 -3.41 -21.01
CA ILE A 69 -7.94 -2.31 -21.97
C ILE A 69 -7.19 -2.60 -23.27
N GLU A 70 -6.04 -3.25 -23.20
CA GLU A 70 -5.34 -3.71 -24.40
C GLU A 70 -6.18 -4.74 -25.17
N GLU A 71 -6.87 -5.65 -24.46
CA GLU A 71 -7.83 -6.57 -25.06
C GLU A 71 -8.99 -5.79 -25.74
N MET A 72 -9.61 -4.84 -25.05
CA MET A 72 -10.69 -3.99 -25.60
C MET A 72 -10.22 -3.24 -26.85
N ARG A 73 -9.01 -2.66 -26.81
CA ARG A 73 -8.44 -1.89 -27.91
C ARG A 73 -8.08 -2.76 -29.13
N SER A 74 -7.78 -4.04 -28.90
CA SER A 74 -7.54 -5.01 -29.98
C SER A 74 -8.84 -5.46 -30.67
N HIS A 75 -9.96 -5.47 -29.95
CA HIS A 75 -11.27 -5.89 -30.48
C HIS A 75 -12.37 -4.83 -30.24
N PRO A 76 -12.23 -3.60 -30.77
CA PRO A 76 -13.28 -2.60 -30.63
C PRO A 76 -14.49 -3.00 -31.47
N GLY A 77 -15.69 -2.66 -30.99
CA GLY A 77 -16.85 -2.60 -31.87
C GLY A 77 -16.66 -1.48 -32.89
N LEU A 78 -17.24 -1.63 -34.08
CA LEU A 78 -17.16 -0.64 -35.14
C LEU A 78 -18.58 -0.16 -35.47
N GLU A 79 -18.78 1.15 -35.43
CA GLU A 79 -20.04 1.78 -35.78
C GLU A 79 -19.79 2.90 -36.79
N ILE A 80 -20.72 3.10 -37.73
CA ILE A 80 -20.67 4.20 -38.67
C ILE A 80 -21.36 5.40 -38.01
N VAL A 81 -20.58 6.44 -37.73
CA VAL A 81 -21.07 7.67 -37.11
C VAL A 81 -21.13 8.77 -38.16
N GLU A 82 -22.23 9.53 -38.12
CA GLU A 82 -22.41 10.71 -38.96
C GLU A 82 -22.08 11.99 -38.16
N ARG A 83 -21.21 12.83 -38.70
CA ARG A 83 -20.93 14.17 -38.17
C ARG A 83 -21.21 15.20 -39.26
N ALA A 84 -21.85 16.29 -38.89
CA ALA A 84 -21.98 17.45 -39.78
C ALA A 84 -20.73 18.33 -39.65
N ASP A 85 -20.14 18.71 -40.78
CA ASP A 85 -19.12 19.76 -40.83
C ASP A 85 -19.74 21.14 -40.56
N ALA A 86 -18.93 22.18 -40.37
CA ALA A 86 -19.37 23.56 -40.12
C ALA A 86 -20.34 24.11 -41.19
N ASN A 87 -20.27 23.57 -42.41
CA ASN A 87 -21.15 23.91 -43.53
C ASN A 87 -22.39 22.99 -43.66
N GLY A 88 -22.66 22.11 -42.68
CA GLY A 88 -23.82 21.22 -42.67
C GLY A 88 -23.71 20.00 -43.59
N THR A 89 -22.55 19.78 -44.21
CA THR A 89 -22.28 18.56 -44.98
C THR A 89 -22.07 17.38 -44.04
N LYS A 90 -22.83 16.31 -44.23
CA LYS A 90 -22.75 15.08 -43.44
C LYS A 90 -21.57 14.24 -43.92
N ILE A 91 -20.60 14.01 -43.04
CA ILE A 91 -19.51 13.06 -43.24
C ILE A 91 -19.74 11.82 -42.40
N GLN A 92 -19.49 10.65 -42.97
CA GLN A 92 -19.55 9.37 -42.27
C GLN A 92 -18.13 8.89 -42.00
N TYR A 93 -17.89 8.43 -40.77
CA TYR A 93 -16.63 7.82 -40.39
C TYR A 93 -16.88 6.60 -39.51
N ILE A 94 -15.89 5.71 -39.49
CA ILE A 94 -15.94 4.52 -38.62
C ILE A 94 -15.43 4.95 -37.25
N ALA A 95 -16.28 4.85 -36.23
CA ALA A 95 -15.93 5.05 -34.84
C ALA A 95 -15.68 3.72 -34.15
N LYS A 96 -14.70 3.70 -33.25
CA LYS A 96 -14.50 2.60 -32.31
C LYS A 96 -15.50 2.77 -31.16
N VAL A 97 -16.26 1.74 -30.86
CA VAL A 97 -17.21 1.69 -29.76
C VAL A 97 -16.88 0.53 -28.81
N TYR A 98 -17.10 0.75 -27.52
CA TYR A 98 -16.80 -0.23 -26.47
C TYR A 98 -18.05 -0.65 -25.68
N SER A 99 -19.24 -0.33 -26.18
CA SER A 99 -20.53 -0.62 -25.53
C SER A 99 -20.74 -2.11 -25.24
N GLN A 100 -20.18 -3.01 -26.06
CA GLN A 100 -20.22 -4.47 -25.82
C GLN A 100 -19.50 -4.92 -24.54
N TYR A 101 -18.55 -4.10 -24.05
CA TYR A 101 -17.81 -4.37 -22.82
C TYR A 101 -18.44 -3.71 -21.60
N ALA A 102 -19.41 -2.81 -21.81
CA ALA A 102 -20.00 -2.01 -20.76
C ALA A 102 -20.68 -2.87 -19.70
N THR A 103 -20.41 -2.56 -18.44
CA THR A 103 -21.06 -3.23 -17.31
C THR A 103 -21.03 -2.31 -16.09
N ASN A 104 -22.14 -2.25 -15.37
CA ASN A 104 -22.26 -1.58 -14.08
C ASN A 104 -22.22 -2.57 -12.90
N ASN A 105 -22.11 -3.88 -13.18
CA ASN A 105 -22.09 -4.90 -12.16
C ASN A 105 -20.65 -5.16 -11.71
N THR A 106 -20.38 -4.89 -10.43
CA THR A 106 -19.04 -5.03 -9.84
C THR A 106 -18.51 -6.45 -9.91
N ASN A 107 -19.37 -7.47 -9.76
CA ASN A 107 -18.94 -8.87 -9.84
C ASN A 107 -18.58 -9.27 -11.27
N THR A 108 -19.38 -8.85 -12.25
CA THR A 108 -19.10 -9.12 -13.66
C THR A 108 -17.83 -8.43 -14.11
N CYS A 109 -17.63 -7.17 -13.71
CA CYS A 109 -16.42 -6.39 -13.97
C CYS A 109 -15.20 -7.05 -13.32
N SER A 110 -15.27 -7.39 -12.03
CA SER A 110 -14.19 -8.07 -11.32
C SER A 110 -13.79 -9.39 -11.97
N ASN A 111 -14.77 -10.20 -12.38
CA ASN A 111 -14.51 -11.48 -13.05
C ASN A 111 -13.86 -11.30 -14.42
N LYS A 112 -14.24 -10.25 -15.17
CA LYS A 112 -13.62 -9.91 -16.46
C LYS A 112 -12.16 -9.48 -16.29
N LEU A 113 -11.89 -8.68 -15.26
CA LEU A 113 -10.55 -8.17 -14.98
C LEU A 113 -9.68 -9.16 -14.18
N ASN A 114 -10.28 -10.18 -13.57
CA ASN A 114 -9.64 -11.15 -12.70
C ASN A 114 -8.79 -10.49 -11.58
N ILE A 115 -9.41 -9.57 -10.83
CA ILE A 115 -8.74 -8.80 -9.78
C ILE A 115 -8.75 -9.59 -8.47
N HIS A 116 -7.58 -9.75 -7.86
CA HIS A 116 -7.45 -10.33 -6.51
C HIS A 116 -6.82 -9.34 -5.53
N LEU A 117 -7.61 -8.85 -4.58
CA LEU A 117 -7.16 -7.93 -3.54
C LEU A 117 -6.82 -8.67 -2.25
N VAL A 118 -5.77 -8.23 -1.56
CA VAL A 118 -5.37 -8.73 -0.24
C VAL A 118 -5.83 -7.75 0.83
N ASN A 119 -6.55 -8.26 1.84
CA ASN A 119 -7.05 -7.48 2.98
C ASN A 119 -7.83 -6.21 2.58
N ALA A 120 -8.47 -6.24 1.41
CA ALA A 120 -9.29 -5.16 0.87
C ALA A 120 -10.43 -5.76 0.04
N GLY A 121 -11.54 -5.03 -0.05
CA GLY A 121 -12.69 -5.37 -0.86
C GLY A 121 -12.81 -4.47 -2.08
N LEU A 122 -13.44 -4.98 -3.13
CA LEU A 122 -13.90 -4.15 -4.24
C LEU A 122 -15.17 -3.41 -3.82
N ASN A 123 -15.13 -2.08 -3.86
CA ASN A 123 -16.28 -1.22 -3.57
C ASN A 123 -17.12 -1.02 -4.82
N SER A 124 -16.46 -0.78 -5.97
CA SER A 124 -17.12 -0.73 -7.27
C SER A 124 -16.16 -1.08 -8.40
N CYS A 125 -16.69 -1.68 -9.45
CA CYS A 125 -15.98 -1.92 -10.70
C CYS A 125 -16.97 -1.73 -11.83
N THR A 126 -16.71 -0.76 -12.70
CA THR A 126 -17.60 -0.42 -13.80
C THR A 126 -16.81 -0.21 -15.09
N ILE A 127 -17.40 -0.65 -16.20
CA ILE A 127 -16.93 -0.37 -17.55
C ILE A 127 -18.01 0.47 -18.22
N SER A 128 -17.67 1.71 -18.54
CA SER A 128 -18.54 2.65 -19.20
C SER A 128 -18.62 2.36 -20.71
N PRO A 129 -19.70 2.79 -21.41
CA PRO A 129 -19.87 2.53 -22.85
C PRO A 129 -18.82 3.20 -23.74
N ASP A 130 -18.18 4.26 -23.24
CA ASP A 130 -17.04 4.95 -23.84
C ASP A 130 -15.72 4.16 -23.72
N GLY A 131 -15.73 3.01 -23.04
CA GLY A 131 -14.57 2.18 -22.81
C GLY A 131 -13.70 2.64 -21.64
N GLN A 132 -14.22 3.48 -20.75
CA GLN A 132 -13.57 3.79 -19.48
C GLN A 132 -13.83 2.69 -18.46
N ILE A 133 -12.77 2.17 -17.87
CA ILE A 133 -12.84 1.28 -16.72
C ILE A 133 -12.53 2.08 -15.48
N THR A 134 -13.38 1.95 -14.46
CA THR A 134 -13.19 2.56 -13.16
C THR A 134 -13.31 1.48 -12.09
N VAL A 135 -12.27 1.33 -11.28
CA VAL A 135 -12.19 0.38 -10.17
C VAL A 135 -11.97 1.16 -8.89
N ARG A 136 -12.82 0.93 -7.89
CA ARG A 136 -12.69 1.49 -6.55
C ARG A 136 -12.60 0.35 -5.54
N TRP A 137 -11.63 0.43 -4.63
CA TRP A 137 -11.42 -0.57 -3.61
C TRP A 137 -10.99 0.08 -2.30
N GLY A 138 -11.22 -0.60 -1.19
CA GLY A 138 -10.88 -0.09 0.14
C GLY A 138 -11.10 -1.13 1.24
N GLY A 139 -11.08 -0.65 2.49
CA GLY A 139 -11.31 -1.50 3.66
C GLY A 139 -10.07 -2.01 4.38
N GLN A 140 -8.89 -1.45 4.08
CA GLN A 140 -7.59 -1.79 4.69
C GLN A 140 -7.25 -0.95 5.94
N SER A 141 -8.18 -0.11 6.42
CA SER A 141 -7.97 0.68 7.64
C SER A 141 -8.10 -0.19 8.89
N LEU A 142 -7.07 -0.13 9.74
CA LEU A 142 -7.04 -0.79 11.06
C LEU A 142 -8.04 -0.18 12.06
N GLY A 143 -8.62 0.98 11.73
CA GLY A 143 -9.73 1.59 12.46
C GLY A 143 -11.01 1.53 11.64
N ASN A 144 -11.99 0.74 12.12
CA ASN A 144 -13.40 0.73 11.73
C ASN A 144 -13.77 1.53 10.46
N ASN A 145 -14.01 0.81 9.35
CA ASN A 145 -14.81 1.26 8.19
C ASN A 145 -14.61 2.72 7.78
N ASP A 146 -13.36 3.22 7.77
CA ASP A 146 -13.10 4.59 7.35
C ASP A 146 -13.37 4.68 5.85
N VAL A 147 -14.47 5.34 5.50
CA VAL A 147 -14.93 5.57 4.12
C VAL A 147 -13.91 6.40 3.33
N ASN A 148 -12.92 6.99 4.00
CA ASN A 148 -11.85 7.78 3.40
C ASN A 148 -10.67 6.94 2.90
N ASP A 149 -10.57 5.64 3.23
CA ASP A 149 -9.49 4.76 2.76
C ASP A 149 -9.87 4.02 1.47
N GLU A 150 -10.44 4.81 0.54
CA GLU A 150 -10.87 4.33 -0.77
C GLU A 150 -9.87 4.76 -1.84
N PHE A 151 -9.38 3.78 -2.58
CA PHE A 151 -8.52 3.96 -3.72
C PHE A 151 -9.34 3.83 -4.98
N SER A 152 -8.99 4.64 -5.99
CA SER A 152 -9.64 4.61 -7.29
C SER A 152 -8.58 4.57 -8.38
N TYR A 153 -8.81 3.73 -9.37
CA TYR A 153 -8.03 3.67 -10.60
C TYR A 153 -8.98 3.69 -11.78
N SER A 154 -8.72 4.57 -12.73
CA SER A 154 -9.46 4.61 -13.98
C SER A 154 -8.55 4.76 -15.18
N LEU A 155 -8.97 4.12 -16.27
CA LEU A 155 -8.27 4.18 -17.55
C LEU A 155 -9.29 4.02 -18.68
N THR A 156 -9.06 4.68 -19.81
CA THR A 156 -9.96 4.65 -20.98
C THR A 156 -9.26 4.00 -22.17
N ALA A 157 -9.96 3.09 -22.87
CA ALA A 157 -9.41 2.36 -24.01
C ALA A 157 -9.19 3.22 -25.27
N GLY A 158 -9.88 4.36 -25.40
CA GLY A 158 -9.71 5.34 -26.47
C GLY A 158 -9.00 6.61 -25.99
N GLN A 159 -8.29 7.28 -26.89
CA GLN A 159 -8.00 8.70 -26.72
C GLN A 159 -9.20 9.51 -27.22
N SER A 160 -9.54 10.57 -26.47
CA SER A 160 -10.45 11.62 -26.93
C SER A 160 -9.95 12.27 -28.23
#